data_AF-A0A0D8B7W5-F1
#
_entry.id   AF-A0A0D8B7W5-F1
#
_cell.length_a   1.000
_cell.length_b   1.000
_cell.length_c   1.000
_cell.angle_alpha   90.00
_cell.angle_beta   90.00
_cell.angle_gamma   90.00
#
_symmetry.space_group_name_H-M   'P 1'
#
loop_
_entity.id
_entity.type
_entity.pdbx_description
1 polymer ?
#
loop_
_entity_poly.entity_id
_entity_poly.type
_entity_poly.pdbx_seq_one_letter_code
_entity_poly.pdbx_strand_id
1 'polypeptide(L)'
;MATAEQAIVWTEDITRLPYVREVEYAFANTRQRPIRWPGPSRVVGYSTLHKTARSQTPGHFLRRVFLVQPHDRSEQPDGVYRTGCPSEGVDPLTVQPGVPGRRTRRAWGCDNAPDQPHHAAGRCPLCGRQWDHLNEETQ
;
A
#
# COMPACT_ATOMS: atom_id res chain seq x y z
N MET A 1 -16.49 7.89 10.99
CA MET A 1 -16.82 6.54 11.50
C MET A 1 -15.52 5.86 11.85
N ALA A 2 -15.36 5.33 13.06
CA ALA A 2 -14.18 4.55 13.39
C ALA A 2 -14.12 3.33 12.46
N THR A 3 -13.01 3.13 11.77
CA THR A 3 -12.81 1.97 10.89
C THR A 3 -12.95 0.71 11.74
N ALA A 4 -13.66 -0.32 11.24
CA ALA A 4 -13.74 -1.61 11.93
C ALA A 4 -12.37 -2.34 12.02
N GLU A 5 -11.36 -1.78 11.36
CA GLU A 5 -9.97 -2.19 11.42
C GLU A 5 -9.38 -1.99 12.81
N GLN A 6 -8.85 -3.06 13.39
CA GLN A 6 -8.34 -3.13 14.75
C GLN A 6 -6.81 -3.01 14.80
N ALA A 7 -6.10 -3.75 13.96
CA ALA A 7 -4.63 -3.79 13.98
C ALA A 7 -4.06 -4.15 12.61
N ILE A 8 -2.80 -3.78 12.36
CA ILE A 8 -2.02 -4.26 11.21
C ILE A 8 -1.06 -5.35 11.67
N VAL A 9 -1.04 -6.47 10.95
CA VAL A 9 -0.14 -7.59 11.19
C VAL A 9 0.83 -7.67 10.02
N TRP A 10 2.11 -7.51 10.31
CA TRP A 10 3.21 -7.74 9.38
C TRP A 10 3.74 -9.15 9.55
N THR A 11 3.98 -9.86 8.44
CA THR A 11 4.45 -11.25 8.46
C THR A 11 5.96 -11.36 8.31
N GLU A 12 6.65 -10.23 8.14
CA GLU A 12 8.10 -10.13 7.93
C GLU A 12 8.63 -8.75 8.33
N ASP A 13 9.94 -8.55 8.21
CA ASP A 13 10.63 -7.29 8.53
C ASP A 13 10.40 -6.22 7.45
N ILE A 14 9.43 -5.35 7.70
CA ILE A 14 9.06 -4.23 6.82
C ILE A 14 10.10 -3.13 6.72
N THR A 15 11.09 -3.07 7.62
CA THR A 15 12.11 -2.01 7.59
C THR A 15 13.00 -2.12 6.35
N ARG A 16 13.03 -3.29 5.72
CA ARG A 16 13.76 -3.60 4.48
C ARG A 16 12.96 -3.31 3.21
N LEU A 17 11.64 -3.09 3.31
CA LEU A 17 10.77 -2.88 2.16
C LEU A 17 10.59 -1.39 1.88
N PRO A 18 11.18 -0.83 0.80
CA PRO A 18 11.13 0.60 0.56
C PRO A 18 9.69 1.12 0.46
N TYR A 19 8.80 0.35 -0.16
CA TYR A 19 7.35 0.52 -0.12
C TYR A 19 6.67 -0.85 -0.10
N VAL A 20 5.38 -0.85 0.22
CA VAL A 20 4.44 -1.95 -0.02
C VAL A 20 3.24 -1.43 -0.80
N ARG A 21 2.53 -2.31 -1.49
CA ARG A 21 1.25 -1.97 -2.13
C ARG A 21 0.13 -2.14 -1.12
N GLU A 22 -0.59 -1.06 -0.82
CA GLU A 22 -1.77 -1.07 0.06
C GLU A 22 -3.04 -1.31 -0.76
N VAL A 23 -3.68 -2.46 -0.56
CA VAL A 23 -4.86 -2.87 -1.35
C VAL A 23 -6.05 -3.12 -0.43
N GLU A 24 -7.19 -2.53 -0.75
CA GLU A 24 -8.46 -2.92 -0.14
C GLU A 24 -8.99 -4.21 -0.78
N TYR A 25 -9.21 -5.24 0.04
CA TYR A 25 -9.66 -6.55 -0.38
C TYR A 25 -11.00 -6.88 0.24
N ALA A 26 -12.06 -6.84 -0.57
CA ALA A 26 -13.45 -7.04 -0.15
C ALA A 26 -13.83 -8.51 0.08
N PHE A 27 -12.99 -9.46 -0.34
CA PHE A 27 -13.31 -10.89 -0.35
C PHE A 27 -12.65 -11.67 0.79
N ALA A 28 -12.08 -11.01 1.80
CA ALA A 28 -11.48 -11.71 2.92
C ALA A 28 -12.55 -12.52 3.68
N ASN A 29 -12.36 -13.83 3.78
CA ASN A 29 -13.29 -14.75 4.46
C ASN A 29 -13.04 -14.88 5.98
N THR A 30 -12.16 -14.05 6.53
CA THR A 30 -11.86 -14.01 7.96
C THR A 30 -11.65 -12.57 8.40
N ARG A 31 -11.90 -12.29 9.69
CA ARG A 31 -11.62 -10.98 10.30
C ARG A 31 -10.18 -10.84 10.80
N GLN A 32 -9.57 -11.93 11.26
CA GLN A 32 -8.32 -11.89 12.04
C GLN A 32 -7.18 -12.73 11.46
N ARG A 33 -7.50 -13.80 10.73
CA ARG A 33 -6.49 -14.72 10.21
C ARG A 33 -5.83 -14.15 8.94
N PRO A 34 -4.65 -14.68 8.56
CA PRO A 34 -4.05 -14.38 7.26
C PRO A 34 -5.03 -14.54 6.11
N ILE A 35 -4.91 -13.66 5.12
CA ILE A 35 -5.74 -13.68 3.92
C ILE A 35 -5.08 -14.60 2.90
N ARG A 36 -5.87 -15.50 2.29
CA ARG A 36 -5.43 -16.26 1.12
C ARG A 36 -5.52 -15.34 -0.09
N TRP A 37 -4.37 -14.91 -0.59
CA TRP A 37 -4.27 -14.08 -1.78
C TRP A 37 -4.28 -14.96 -3.04
N PRO A 38 -5.14 -14.67 -4.04
CA PRO A 38 -5.26 -15.50 -5.23
C PRO A 38 -4.20 -15.22 -6.31
N GLY A 39 -3.43 -14.12 -6.18
CA GLY A 39 -2.45 -13.70 -7.18
C GLY A 39 -1.00 -14.09 -6.86
N PRO A 40 -0.06 -13.81 -7.79
CA PRO A 40 1.36 -14.12 -7.62
C PRO A 40 2.07 -13.20 -6.61
N SER A 41 1.39 -12.17 -6.10
CA SER A 41 1.95 -11.22 -5.15
C SER A 41 2.26 -11.88 -3.81
N ARG A 42 3.38 -11.48 -3.22
CA ARG A 42 3.77 -11.88 -1.87
C ARG A 42 3.00 -11.02 -0.85
N VAL A 43 2.24 -11.66 0.03
CA VAL A 43 1.56 -10.96 1.14
C VAL A 43 2.56 -10.73 2.26
N VAL A 44 2.81 -9.48 2.59
CA VAL A 44 3.76 -9.07 3.63
C VAL A 44 3.08 -8.51 4.87
N GLY A 45 1.79 -8.22 4.76
CA GLY A 45 0.96 -7.85 5.89
C GLY A 45 -0.52 -7.82 5.55
N TYR A 46 -1.34 -7.70 6.58
CA TYR A 46 -2.78 -7.55 6.45
C TYR A 46 -3.35 -6.82 7.65
N SER A 47 -4.49 -6.18 7.46
CA SER A 47 -5.24 -5.62 8.58
C SER A 47 -6.15 -6.66 9.22
N THR A 48 -6.38 -6.56 10.52
CA THR A 48 -7.36 -7.35 11.26
C THR A 48 -8.55 -6.47 11.59
N LEU A 49 -9.72 -7.07 11.73
CA LEU A 49 -10.94 -6.37 12.13
C LEU A 49 -11.33 -6.77 13.55
N HIS A 50 -12.06 -5.88 14.22
CA HIS A 50 -12.77 -6.22 15.45
C HIS A 50 -13.69 -7.42 15.22
N LYS A 51 -13.85 -8.28 16.23
CA LYS A 51 -14.72 -9.47 16.15
C LYS A 51 -16.17 -9.11 15.80
N THR A 52 -16.60 -7.90 16.15
CA THR A 52 -17.93 -7.34 15.89
C THR A 52 -18.06 -6.66 14.53
N ALA A 53 -16.99 -6.61 13.72
CA ALA A 53 -17.01 -5.98 12.40
C ALA A 53 -18.06 -6.61 11.49
N ARG A 54 -18.86 -5.78 10.82
CA ARG A 54 -19.88 -6.23 9.87
C ARG A 54 -19.22 -6.76 8.59
N SER A 55 -19.79 -7.80 8.02
CA SER A 55 -19.40 -8.30 6.69
C SER A 55 -20.04 -7.44 5.59
N GLN A 56 -19.33 -7.21 4.48
CA GLN A 56 -19.87 -6.48 3.32
C GLN A 56 -20.91 -7.33 2.57
N THR A 57 -20.60 -8.62 2.39
CA THR A 57 -21.51 -9.66 1.91
C THR A 57 -21.41 -10.87 2.84
N PRO A 58 -22.35 -11.83 2.82
CA PRO A 58 -22.30 -12.97 3.74
C PRO A 58 -20.93 -13.68 3.72
N GLY A 59 -20.23 -13.66 4.85
CA GLY A 59 -18.92 -14.30 5.01
C GLY A 59 -17.70 -13.52 4.51
N HIS A 60 -17.87 -12.34 3.87
CA HIS A 60 -16.75 -11.55 3.35
C HIS A 60 -16.61 -10.18 4.00
N PHE A 61 -15.37 -9.79 4.23
CA PHE A 61 -14.99 -8.58 4.94
C PHE A 61 -14.05 -7.72 4.08
N LEU A 62 -14.25 -6.41 4.11
CA LEU A 62 -13.28 -5.46 3.57
C LEU A 62 -12.09 -5.36 4.52
N ARG A 63 -10.90 -5.67 4.04
CA ARG A 63 -9.64 -5.60 4.79
C ARG A 63 -8.54 -5.03 3.92
N ARG A 64 -7.58 -4.35 4.53
CA ARG A 64 -6.35 -3.95 3.83
C ARG A 64 -5.39 -5.12 3.78
N VAL A 65 -4.73 -5.28 2.65
CA VAL A 65 -3.67 -6.27 2.39
C VAL A 65 -2.47 -5.52 1.87
N PHE A 66 -1.29 -5.87 2.40
CA PHE A 66 -0.03 -5.27 1.99
C PHE A 66 0.76 -6.28 1.20
N LEU A 67 1.12 -5.89 -0.02
CA LEU A 67 1.69 -6.79 -1.01
C LEU A 67 3.03 -6.27 -1.51
N VAL A 68 3.87 -7.22 -1.94
CA VAL A 68 5.03 -6.98 -2.79
C VAL A 68 4.84 -7.76 -4.08
N GLN A 69 4.94 -7.09 -5.22
CA GLN A 69 4.91 -7.72 -6.54
C GLN A 69 6.33 -8.10 -7.00
N PRO A 70 6.47 -9.12 -7.87
CA PRO A 70 7.78 -9.57 -8.35
C PRO A 70 8.63 -8.51 -9.07
N HIS A 71 8.01 -7.41 -9.53
CA HIS A 71 8.67 -6.31 -10.22
C HIS A 71 8.75 -5.03 -9.37
N ASP A 72 8.39 -5.10 -8.08
CA ASP A 72 8.59 -4.01 -7.15
C ASP A 72 10.07 -3.82 -6.81
N ARG A 73 10.43 -2.61 -6.38
CA ARG A 73 11.83 -2.21 -6.17
C ARG A 73 12.59 -3.07 -5.16
N SER A 74 11.91 -3.71 -4.19
CA SER A 74 12.56 -4.64 -3.27
C SER A 74 13.06 -5.91 -3.96
N GLU A 75 12.39 -6.34 -5.03
CA GLU A 75 12.73 -7.56 -5.78
C GLU A 75 13.57 -7.23 -7.02
N GLN A 76 13.33 -6.07 -7.63
CA GLN A 76 14.01 -5.59 -8.84
C GLN A 76 14.49 -4.15 -8.62
N PRO A 77 15.62 -3.94 -7.92
CA PRO A 77 16.08 -2.60 -7.55
C PRO A 77 16.39 -1.71 -8.77
N ASP A 78 16.84 -2.30 -9.87
CA ASP A 78 17.14 -1.59 -11.12
C ASP A 78 15.98 -1.59 -12.13
N GLY A 79 14.81 -2.10 -11.73
CA GLY A 79 13.63 -2.26 -12.59
C GLY A 79 12.82 -0.98 -12.80
N VAL A 80 11.56 -1.16 -13.25
CA VAL A 80 10.65 -0.04 -13.57
C VAL A 80 10.39 0.89 -12.39
N TYR A 81 10.45 0.36 -11.16
CA TYR A 81 10.31 1.13 -9.92
C TYR A 81 11.65 1.47 -9.27
N ARG A 82 12.78 1.44 -9.99
CA ARG A 82 14.07 1.96 -9.50
C ARG A 82 13.92 3.36 -8.91
N THR A 83 13.07 4.18 -9.54
CA THR A 83 12.60 5.47 -9.02
C THR A 83 11.09 5.50 -9.04
N GLY A 84 10.48 6.10 -8.03
CA GLY A 84 9.03 6.12 -7.86
C GLY A 84 8.51 4.87 -7.15
N CYS A 85 7.19 4.83 -7.02
CA CYS A 85 6.43 3.65 -6.63
C CYS A 85 5.07 3.68 -7.35
N PRO A 86 4.36 2.54 -7.44
CA PRO A 86 3.00 2.49 -7.97
C PRO A 86 2.04 3.40 -7.18
N SER A 87 0.83 3.63 -7.72
CA SER A 87 -0.18 4.51 -7.10
C SER A 87 -0.64 4.02 -5.73
N GLU A 88 -0.69 2.71 -5.53
CA GLU A 88 -0.95 2.06 -4.26
C GLU A 88 0.29 1.91 -3.35
N GLY A 89 1.46 2.37 -3.82
CA GLY A 89 2.73 2.28 -3.10
C GLY A 89 2.79 3.24 -1.92
N VAL A 90 2.98 2.70 -0.72
CA VAL A 90 3.08 3.42 0.55
C VAL A 90 4.29 2.97 1.35
N ASP A 91 4.80 3.84 2.21
CA ASP A 91 5.83 3.50 3.18
C ASP A 91 5.21 2.67 4.32
N PRO A 92 5.59 1.39 4.48
CA PRO A 92 5.00 0.53 5.51
C PRO A 92 5.22 1.07 6.94
N LEU A 93 6.22 1.92 7.16
CA LEU A 93 6.50 2.54 8.48
C LEU A 93 5.49 3.63 8.87
N THR A 94 4.67 4.09 7.92
CA THR A 94 3.64 5.12 8.15
C THR A 94 2.24 4.54 8.32
N VAL A 95 2.07 3.24 8.05
CA VAL A 95 0.79 2.56 8.10
C VAL A 95 0.35 2.39 9.54
N GLN A 96 -0.88 2.83 9.84
CA GLN A 96 -1.54 2.63 11.13
C GLN A 96 -2.95 2.10 10.92
N PRO A 97 -3.55 1.40 11.91
CA PRO A 97 -4.94 0.97 11.81
C PRO A 97 -5.88 2.16 11.55
N GLY A 98 -6.74 2.03 10.54
CA GLY A 98 -7.69 3.04 10.10
C GLY A 98 -7.10 4.23 9.36
N VAL A 99 -5.78 4.27 9.16
CA VAL A 99 -5.08 5.38 8.51
C VAL A 99 -4.36 4.86 7.25
N PRO A 100 -4.68 5.39 6.06
CA PRO A 100 -3.95 5.07 4.84
C PRO A 100 -2.45 5.32 5.01
N GLY A 101 -1.62 4.43 4.47
CA GLY A 101 -0.18 4.63 4.39
C GLY A 101 0.16 5.88 3.58
N ARG A 102 1.30 6.47 3.89
CA ARG A 102 1.82 7.66 3.20
C ARG A 102 2.94 7.28 2.26
N ARG A 103 3.03 7.99 1.15
CA ARG A 103 4.16 7.88 0.23
C ARG A 103 5.26 8.84 0.67
N THR A 104 6.25 8.32 1.38
CA THR A 104 7.42 9.08 1.85
C THR A 104 8.52 9.12 0.79
N ARG A 105 9.59 9.87 1.05
CA ARG A 105 10.85 9.82 0.28
C ARG A 105 11.41 8.40 0.12
N ARG A 106 11.33 7.61 1.18
CA ARG A 106 11.76 6.20 1.20
C ARG A 106 10.92 5.36 0.22
N ALA A 107 9.60 5.49 0.31
CA ALA A 107 8.67 4.79 -0.59
C ALA A 107 8.82 5.23 -2.04
N TRP A 108 9.06 6.50 -2.28
CA TRP A 108 9.28 7.03 -3.62
C TRP A 108 10.69 6.72 -4.18
N GLY A 109 11.70 6.54 -3.33
CA GLY A 109 13.07 6.32 -3.78
C GLY A 109 13.74 7.56 -4.37
N CYS A 110 13.42 8.73 -3.83
CA CYS A 110 14.12 9.96 -4.14
C CYS A 110 14.26 10.79 -2.86
N ASP A 111 15.48 11.00 -2.39
CA ASP A 111 15.81 11.74 -1.15
C ASP A 111 15.32 13.20 -1.16
N ASN A 112 14.97 13.69 -2.35
CA ASN A 112 14.53 15.05 -2.64
C ASN A 112 13.01 15.19 -2.83
N ALA A 113 12.21 14.12 -2.68
CA ALA A 113 10.76 14.22 -2.77
C ALA A 113 10.18 14.89 -1.51
N PRO A 114 9.26 15.86 -1.59
CA PRO A 114 8.59 16.38 -0.40
C PRO A 114 7.64 15.32 0.17
N ASP A 115 7.53 15.23 1.51
CA ASP A 115 6.54 14.39 2.18
C ASP A 115 5.13 14.99 1.93
N GLN A 116 4.33 14.41 1.02
CA GLN A 116 3.03 14.97 0.59
C GLN A 116 1.89 13.93 0.65
N PRO A 117 0.67 14.33 1.07
CA PRO A 117 -0.54 13.56 0.82
C PRO A 117 -0.90 13.54 -0.68
N HIS A 118 -1.67 12.53 -1.08
CA HIS A 118 -1.83 11.96 -2.43
C HIS A 118 -2.52 12.84 -3.51
N HIS A 119 -2.47 14.19 -3.45
CA HIS A 119 -3.19 15.06 -4.39
C HIS A 119 -2.48 16.34 -4.89
N ALA A 120 -1.20 16.59 -4.58
CA ALA A 120 -0.52 17.80 -5.05
C ALA A 120 0.14 17.61 -6.44
N ALA A 121 -0.35 18.34 -7.44
CA ALA A 121 0.33 18.48 -8.74
C ALA A 121 1.66 19.25 -8.61
N GLY A 122 2.68 18.91 -9.41
CA GLY A 122 3.93 19.68 -9.44
C GLY A 122 4.99 19.14 -10.42
N ARG A 123 6.23 19.62 -10.27
CA ARG A 123 7.46 19.07 -10.87
C ARG A 123 8.51 19.01 -9.77
N CYS A 124 9.27 17.92 -9.66
CA CYS A 124 10.37 17.88 -8.69
C CYS A 124 11.43 18.92 -9.10
N PRO A 125 11.76 19.93 -8.28
CA PRO A 125 12.70 21.00 -8.65
C PRO A 125 14.15 20.52 -8.77
N LEU A 126 14.45 19.28 -8.37
CA LEU A 126 15.81 18.73 -8.37
C LEU A 126 16.04 17.64 -9.44
N CYS A 127 15.04 16.80 -9.73
CA CYS A 127 15.16 15.79 -10.79
C CYS A 127 14.33 16.10 -12.05
N GLY A 128 13.57 17.21 -12.06
CA GLY A 128 12.82 17.69 -13.22
C GLY A 128 11.61 16.84 -13.62
N ARG A 129 11.35 15.71 -12.96
CA ARG A 129 10.24 14.81 -13.29
C ARG A 129 8.91 15.42 -12.89
N GLN A 130 7.98 15.37 -13.84
CA GLN A 130 6.60 15.81 -13.67
C GLN A 130 5.85 14.79 -12.82
N TRP A 131 4.93 15.28 -12.00
CA TRP A 131 4.00 14.42 -11.29
C TRP A 131 2.96 14.06 -12.34
N ASP A 132 3.11 12.91 -12.97
CA ASP A 132 2.09 12.46 -13.91
C ASP A 132 0.84 12.19 -13.07
N HIS A 133 -0.16 13.06 -13.21
CA HIS A 133 -1.53 12.69 -12.96
C HIS A 133 -1.72 11.40 -13.73
N LEU A 134 -2.02 10.30 -13.04
CA LEU A 134 -2.68 9.20 -13.72
C LEU A 134 -3.92 9.82 -14.36
N ASN A 135 -3.92 9.89 -15.69
CA ASN A 135 -5.09 10.28 -16.45
C ASN A 135 -6.25 9.42 -15.95
N GLU A 136 -7.24 10.05 -15.32
CA GLU A 136 -8.59 9.50 -15.14
C GLU A 136 -9.40 9.58 -16.45
N GLU A 137 -8.72 9.64 -17.61
CA GLU A 137 -9.36 9.60 -18.91
C GLU A 137 -8.68 8.55 -19.79
N THR A 138 -9.25 7.35 -19.79
CA THR A 138 -9.44 6.61 -21.03
C THR A 138 -10.67 5.72 -20.88
N GLN A 139 -11.54 5.84 -21.88
CA GLN A 139 -12.88 5.30 -22.04
C GLN A 139 -13.02 3.79 -21.79
#